data_AF-A0A3C0Z872-F1
#
_entry.id   AF-A0A3C0Z872-F1
#
_cell.length_a   1.000
_cell.length_b   1.000
_cell.length_c   1.000
_cell.angle_alpha   90.00
_cell.angle_beta   90.00
_cell.angle_gamma   90.00
#
_symmetry.space_group_name_H-M   'P 1'
#
loop_
_entity.id
_entity.type
_entity.pdbx_description
1 polymer ?
#
loop_
_entity_poly.entity_id
_entity_poly.type
_entity_poly.pdbx_seq_one_letter_code
_entity_poly.pdbx_strand_id
1 'polypeptide(L)' 'LVGEESRRFTLVRTNTLVERGKKYNNTIRDKITDNNILRPIPQVIRDANTGAPFPQNPGYN' A
#
# COMPACT_ATOMS: atom_id res chain seq x y z
N LEU A 1 -16.53 -12.26 9.06
CA LEU A 1 -16.62 -11.39 7.86
C LEU A 1 -15.52 -11.77 6.87
N VAL A 2 -15.82 -12.68 5.95
CA VAL A 2 -15.01 -12.86 4.72
C VAL A 2 -15.78 -12.13 3.63
N GLY A 3 -15.16 -11.13 2.99
CA GLY A 3 -15.76 -10.36 1.89
C GLY A 3 -16.21 -8.94 2.27
N GLU A 4 -16.74 -8.73 3.48
CA GLU A 4 -17.26 -7.41 3.91
C GLU A 4 -16.16 -6.47 4.45
N GLU A 5 -15.21 -7.00 5.22
CA GLU A 5 -14.01 -6.26 5.61
C GLU A 5 -12.88 -6.67 4.66
N SER A 6 -12.26 -5.69 3.98
CA SER A 6 -11.08 -5.99 3.18
C SER A 6 -9.99 -6.49 4.10
N ARG A 7 -9.63 -7.78 3.95
CA ARG A 7 -8.57 -8.43 4.71
C ARG A 7 -7.28 -7.59 4.74
N ARG A 8 -7.01 -6.83 3.68
CA ARG A 8 -5.88 -5.92 3.59
C ARG A 8 -5.92 -4.82 4.66
N PHE A 9 -7.08 -4.20 4.91
CA PHE A 9 -7.19 -3.14 5.91
C PHE A 9 -6.92 -3.66 7.32
N THR A 10 -7.45 -4.83 7.68
CA THR A 10 -7.15 -5.48 8.97
C THR A 10 -5.66 -5.76 9.13
N LEU A 11 -5.02 -6.28 8.08
CA LEU A 11 -3.59 -6.61 8.09
C LEU A 11 -2.70 -5.37 8.20
N VAL A 12 -3.09 -4.27 7.54
CA VAL A 12 -2.39 -2.99 7.64
C VAL A 12 -2.54 -2.42 9.05
N ARG A 13 -3.75 -2.34 9.60
CA ARG A 13 -4.00 -1.79 10.95
C ARG A 13 -3.29 -2.57 12.06
N THR A 14 -3.08 -3.86 11.84
CA THR A 14 -2.36 -4.74 12.79
C THR A 14 -0.87 -4.86 12.51
N ASN A 15 -0.34 -4.15 11.51
CA ASN A 15 1.07 -4.22 11.08
C ASN A 15 1.55 -5.64 10.69
N THR A 16 0.63 -6.53 10.30
CA THR A 16 0.95 -7.94 9.95
C THR A 16 0.92 -8.21 8.45
N LEU A 17 0.67 -7.21 7.60
CA LEU A 17 0.51 -7.39 6.15
C LEU A 17 1.75 -8.01 5.49
N VAL A 18 2.93 -7.44 5.72
CA VAL A 18 4.17 -7.88 5.06
C VAL A 18 4.62 -9.24 5.57
N GLU A 19 4.62 -9.45 6.89
CA GLU A 19 4.96 -10.73 7.52
C GLU A 19 4.08 -11.86 6.98
N ARG A 20 2.76 -11.66 6.96
CA ARG A 20 1.81 -12.68 6.49
C ARG A 20 1.83 -12.84 4.98
N GLY A 21 2.08 -11.76 4.23
CA GLY A 21 2.29 -11.82 2.78
C GLY A 21 3.48 -12.70 2.42
N LYS A 22 4.62 -12.51 3.11
CA LYS A 22 5.83 -13.33 2.93
C LYS A 22 5.62 -14.78 3.34
N LYS A 23 4.90 -15.03 4.43
CA LYS A 23 4.69 -16.37 4.99
C LYS A 23 3.72 -17.23 4.18
N TYR A 24 2.63 -16.64 3.68
CA TYR A 24 1.50 -17.40 3.13
C TYR A 24 1.26 -17.18 1.62
N ASN A 25 1.84 -16.16 0.99
CA ASN A 25 1.58 -15.85 -0.42
C ASN A 25 2.81 -16.10 -1.30
N ASN A 26 2.87 -17.30 -1.88
CA ASN A 26 3.98 -17.72 -2.74
C ASN A 26 4.16 -16.88 -4.01
N THR A 27 3.12 -16.18 -4.47
CA THR A 27 3.18 -15.40 -5.72
C THR A 27 3.84 -14.04 -5.52
N ILE A 28 3.67 -13.42 -4.35
CA ILE A 28 4.16 -12.06 -4.08
C ILE A 28 5.14 -11.97 -2.91
N ARG A 29 5.45 -13.08 -2.22
CA ARG A 29 6.33 -13.09 -1.03
C ARG A 29 7.65 -12.34 -1.26
N ASP A 30 8.23 -12.45 -2.45
CA ASP A 30 9.51 -11.83 -2.77
C ASP A 30 9.38 -10.42 -3.35
N LYS A 31 8.14 -9.96 -3.61
CA LYS A 31 7.82 -8.63 -4.18
C LYS A 31 7.19 -7.69 -3.16
N ILE A 32 6.57 -8.21 -2.11
CA ILE A 32 5.92 -7.41 -1.08
C ILE A 32 6.95 -6.78 -0.13
N THR A 33 6.87 -5.47 0.01
CA THR A 33 7.76 -4.62 0.82
C THR A 33 6.93 -3.69 1.71
N ASP A 34 7.59 -3.03 2.66
CA ASP A 34 6.93 -2.07 3.55
C ASP A 34 6.37 -0.85 2.80
N ASN A 35 6.89 -0.53 1.62
CA ASN A 35 6.35 0.52 0.75
C ASN A 35 4.95 0.17 0.22
N ASN A 36 4.57 -1.11 0.21
CA ASN A 36 3.26 -1.56 -0.30
C ASN A 36 2.12 -1.40 0.73
N ILE A 37 2.38 -0.83 1.90
CA ILE A 37 1.34 -0.46 2.86
C ILE A 37 0.44 0.64 2.26
N LEU A 38 1.05 1.66 1.66
CA LEU A 38 0.36 2.76 0.98
C LEU A 38 0.39 2.53 -0.54
N ARG A 39 -0.65 3.01 -1.23
CA ARG A 39 -0.70 2.99 -2.70
C ARG A 39 -0.06 4.28 -3.24
N PRO A 40 0.49 4.31 -4.45
CA PRO A 40 0.95 5.55 -5.05
C PRO A 40 -0.23 6.51 -5.24
N ILE A 41 0.02 7.79 -4.98
CA ILE A 41 -0.87 8.89 -5.32
C ILE A 41 -0.90 9.00 -6.84
N PRO A 42 -2.08 9.03 -7.48
CA PRO A 42 -2.18 9.16 -8.92
C PRO A 42 -1.51 10.43 -9.44
N GLN A 43 -0.74 10.30 -10.54
CA GLN A 43 0.02 11.42 -11.10
C GLN A 43 -0.89 12.60 -11.50
N VAL A 44 -2.05 12.34 -12.08
CA VAL A 44 -3.03 13.38 -12.45
C VAL A 44 -3.47 14.25 -11.27
N ILE A 45 -3.52 13.68 -10.06
CA ILE A 45 -3.88 14.43 -8.84
C ILE A 45 -2.71 15.31 -8.38
N ARG A 46 -1.47 14.81 -8.51
CA ARG A 46 -0.26 15.57 -8.20
C ARG A 46 -0.09 16.74 -9.16
N ASP A 47 -0.28 16.49 -10.46
CA ASP A 47 -0.12 17.49 -11.52
C ASP A 47 -1.21 18.57 -11.46
N ALA A 48 -2.42 18.22 -11.01
CA ALA A 48 -3.51 19.17 -10.83
C ALA A 48 -3.31 20.11 -9.62
N ASN A 49 -2.37 19.82 -8.71
CA ASN A 49 -2.15 20.64 -7.53
C ASN A 49 -1.28 21.85 -7.87
N THR A 50 -1.90 23.04 -7.94
CA THR A 50 -1.23 24.29 -8.32
C THR A 50 -0.83 25.16 -7.12
N GLY A 51 -1.40 24.89 -5.93
CA GLY A 51 -1.23 25.74 -4.75
C GLY A 51 -0.03 25.38 -3.86
N ALA A 52 0.47 24.15 -3.94
CA ALA A 52 1.60 23.67 -3.15
C ALA A 52 2.20 22.40 -3.77
N PRO A 53 3.46 22.04 -3.45
CA PRO A 53 3.98 20.72 -3.80
C PRO A 53 3.12 19.61 -3.17
N PHE A 54 2.66 18.65 -3.98
CA PHE A 54 1.98 17.44 -3.51
C PHE A 54 2.96 16.26 -3.56
N PRO A 55 3.69 15.96 -2.46
CA PRO A 55 4.68 14.90 -2.46
C PRO A 55 4.03 13.52 -2.61
N GLN A 56 4.77 12.59 -3.22
CA GLN A 56 4.36 11.20 -3.37
C GLN A 56 4.53 10.43 -2.04
N ASN A 57 3.77 9.35 -1.87
CA ASN A 57 3.96 8.43 -0.75
C ASN A 57 5.38 7.82 -0.78
N PRO A 58 6.02 7.61 0.39
CA PRO A 58 7.36 7.04 0.46
C PRO A 58 7.48 5.73 -0.31
N GLY A 59 8.59 5.58 -1.05
CA GLY A 59 8.86 4.39 -1.86
C GLY A 59 8.29 4.41 -3.28
N TYR A 60 7.67 5.52 -3.69
CA TYR A 60 7.20 5.77 -5.05
C TYR A 60 7.81 7.08 -5.58
N ASN A 61 8.28 7.06 -6.84
CA ASN A 61 8.82 8.24 -7.55
C ASN A 61 7.74 8.83 -8.48
#